data_AF-N6UM42-F1
#
_entry.id   AF-N6UM42-F1
#
_cell.length_a   1.000
_cell.length_b   1.000
_cell.length_c   1.000
_cell.angle_alpha   90.00
_cell.angle_beta   90.00
_cell.angle_gamma   90.00
#
_symmetry.space_group_name_H-M   'P 1'
#
loop_
_entity.id
_entity.type
_entity.pdbx_description
1 polymer ?
#
loop_
_entity_poly.entity_id
_entity_poly.type
_entity_poly.pdbx_seq_one_letter_code
_entity_poly.pdbx_strand_id
1 'polypeptide(L)'
;MCHGAEYKSPHYEKLGFDLVKQHMVSIGYPQEILEFEYDPAFPVRGLWFDTLYGNLLKVDAYGNILVAVHGFEFLKHSRIYELYPNKFITLDESRVYVLNTLFNLPETYLLACLIDFFTNSPDYAINDTGVVCGELLMSYQSVFQDIRNAVDYVHLRGELKQRTIENLEKFVKKDERLPTFLARLRESGAKTFLLTNSDYNFTDKIMNYLFDFPHGAKPDEPHRNWKTYFDIVVVNACKPLFFAEGTILRQKDHVYSGGSCDVFSKLIGAKGQ
;
A
#
# COMPACT_ATOMS: atom_id res chain seq x y z
N MET A 1 -12.63 10.45 -7.22
CA MET A 1 -11.17 10.23 -7.32
C MET A 1 -10.89 9.34 -8.52
N CYS A 2 -10.23 9.86 -9.55
CA CYS A 2 -9.68 9.01 -10.60
C CYS A 2 -8.54 8.20 -9.99
N HIS A 3 -8.70 6.89 -9.90
CA HIS A 3 -7.62 5.98 -9.53
C HIS A 3 -6.79 5.80 -10.80
N GLY A 4 -5.57 6.36 -10.82
CA GLY A 4 -4.75 6.41 -12.04
C GLY A 4 -4.46 5.02 -12.62
N ALA A 5 -4.15 4.04 -11.77
CA ALA A 5 -4.04 2.63 -12.13
C ALA A 5 -4.69 1.78 -11.02
N GLU A 6 -5.60 0.89 -11.40
CA GLU A 6 -6.19 -0.07 -10.48
C GLU A 6 -5.57 -1.45 -10.72
N TYR A 7 -5.02 -2.06 -9.67
CA TYR A 7 -4.39 -3.38 -9.78
C TYR A 7 -5.42 -4.51 -9.65
N LYS A 8 -5.18 -5.62 -10.35
CA LYS A 8 -6.08 -6.78 -10.38
C LYS A 8 -5.91 -7.64 -9.14
N SER A 9 -6.98 -7.75 -8.36
CA SER A 9 -7.09 -8.65 -7.22
C SER A 9 -7.46 -10.09 -7.66
N PRO A 10 -6.96 -11.15 -7.00
CA PRO A 10 -5.95 -11.16 -5.93
C PRO A 10 -4.50 -11.25 -6.47
N HIS A 11 -4.32 -11.11 -7.79
CA HIS A 11 -3.04 -11.38 -8.46
C HIS A 11 -1.92 -10.45 -8.00
N TYR A 12 -2.21 -9.17 -7.85
CA TYR A 12 -1.22 -8.18 -7.45
C TYR A 12 -0.86 -8.31 -5.96
N GLU A 13 -1.85 -8.55 -5.11
CA GLU A 13 -1.66 -8.80 -3.68
C GLU A 13 -0.82 -10.06 -3.46
N LYS A 14 -1.12 -11.15 -4.19
CA LYS A 14 -0.32 -12.38 -4.12
C LYS A 14 1.13 -12.16 -4.54
N LEU A 15 1.36 -11.41 -5.62
CA LEU A 15 2.74 -11.05 -6.03
C LEU A 15 3.47 -10.27 -4.93
N GLY A 16 2.82 -9.27 -4.33
CA GLY A 16 3.39 -8.50 -3.23
C GLY A 16 3.70 -9.39 -2.02
N PHE A 17 2.75 -10.24 -1.63
CA PHE A 17 2.90 -11.20 -0.53
C PHE A 17 4.10 -12.12 -0.75
N ASP A 18 4.20 -12.72 -1.94
CA ASP A 18 5.26 -13.68 -2.27
C ASP A 18 6.66 -13.03 -2.24
N LEU A 19 6.78 -11.81 -2.74
CA LEU A 19 8.05 -11.08 -2.72
C LEU A 19 8.44 -10.64 -1.30
N VAL A 20 7.47 -10.25 -0.48
CA VAL A 20 7.72 -9.84 0.91
C VAL A 20 8.19 -11.05 1.73
N LYS A 21 7.51 -12.19 1.68
CA LYS A 21 7.97 -13.39 2.43
C LYS A 21 9.35 -13.88 1.97
N GLN A 22 9.66 -13.80 0.67
CA GLN A 22 10.99 -14.12 0.14
C GLN A 22 12.07 -13.18 0.73
N HIS A 23 11.77 -11.88 0.83
CA HIS A 23 12.69 -10.94 1.42
C HIS A 23 12.85 -11.16 2.93
N MET A 24 11.76 -11.44 3.66
CA MET A 24 11.80 -11.78 5.09
C MET A 24 12.73 -12.97 5.36
N VAL A 25 12.64 -14.03 4.55
CA VAL A 25 13.57 -15.17 4.64
C VAL A 25 15.01 -14.75 4.33
N SER A 26 15.23 -13.89 3.33
CA SER A 26 16.57 -13.42 2.99
C SER A 26 17.26 -12.62 4.11
N ILE A 27 16.50 -12.05 5.04
CA ILE A 27 17.02 -11.32 6.20
C ILE A 27 17.07 -12.18 7.48
N GLY A 28 16.72 -13.46 7.40
CA GLY A 28 16.90 -14.43 8.49
C GLY A 28 15.63 -14.98 9.14
N TYR A 29 14.44 -14.69 8.61
CA TYR A 29 13.23 -15.37 9.08
C TYR A 29 13.21 -16.85 8.67
N PRO A 30 12.46 -17.72 9.39
CA PRO A 30 12.40 -19.17 9.13
C PRO A 30 11.98 -19.50 7.69
N GLN A 31 12.53 -20.57 7.11
CA GLN A 31 12.26 -20.96 5.72
C GLN A 31 10.81 -21.39 5.49
N GLU A 32 10.18 -21.91 6.53
CA GLU A 32 8.81 -22.40 6.58
C GLU A 32 7.79 -21.36 6.12
N ILE A 33 8.11 -20.06 6.30
CA ILE A 33 7.20 -18.98 5.87
C ILE A 33 7.05 -18.90 4.35
N LEU A 34 7.95 -19.53 3.57
CA LEU A 34 7.81 -19.61 2.11
C LEU A 34 6.60 -20.44 1.68
N GLU A 35 6.14 -21.36 2.53
CA GLU A 35 4.97 -22.20 2.28
C GLU A 35 3.65 -21.43 2.48
N PHE A 36 3.67 -20.22 3.05
CA PHE A 36 2.46 -19.44 3.22
C PHE A 36 1.85 -19.08 1.86
N GLU A 37 0.54 -19.29 1.72
CA GLU A 37 -0.21 -18.88 0.53
C GLU A 37 -1.14 -17.71 0.87
N TYR A 38 -1.09 -16.66 0.04
CA TYR A 38 -1.96 -15.50 0.21
C TYR A 38 -3.44 -15.89 0.08
N ASP A 39 -4.22 -15.66 1.14
CA ASP A 39 -5.67 -15.80 1.14
C ASP A 39 -6.36 -14.42 1.10
N PRO A 40 -7.00 -14.04 -0.01
CA PRO A 40 -7.70 -12.76 -0.12
C PRO A 40 -8.98 -12.68 0.72
N ALA A 41 -9.48 -13.79 1.29
CA ALA A 41 -10.70 -13.80 2.09
C ALA A 41 -10.50 -13.28 3.52
N PHE A 42 -9.27 -13.32 4.04
CA PHE A 42 -8.95 -12.89 5.40
C PHE A 42 -8.80 -11.37 5.57
N PRO A 43 -7.91 -10.67 4.82
CA PRO A 43 -7.58 -9.30 5.14
C PRO A 43 -8.70 -8.34 4.74
N VAL A 44 -9.07 -7.45 5.66
CA VAL A 44 -9.98 -6.33 5.39
C VAL A 44 -9.21 -5.02 5.51
N ARG A 45 -9.44 -4.09 4.58
CA ARG A 45 -8.82 -2.77 4.61
C ARG A 45 -9.29 -1.98 5.84
N GLY A 46 -8.35 -1.27 6.48
CA GLY A 46 -8.62 -0.39 7.61
C GLY A 46 -8.51 -1.08 8.98
N LEU A 47 -7.99 -2.30 9.04
CA LEU A 47 -7.63 -2.93 10.31
C LEU A 47 -6.50 -2.14 10.99
N TRP A 48 -6.54 -2.13 12.32
CA TRP A 48 -5.50 -1.58 13.17
C TRP A 48 -4.63 -2.72 13.64
N PHE A 49 -3.32 -2.61 13.46
CA PHE A 49 -2.37 -3.54 14.05
C PHE A 49 -1.84 -2.95 15.36
N ASP A 50 -2.07 -3.64 16.47
CA ASP A 50 -1.50 -3.31 17.78
C ASP A 50 -0.13 -3.97 17.92
N THR A 51 0.93 -3.16 17.84
CA THR A 51 2.32 -3.64 17.91
C THR A 51 2.72 -4.11 19.29
N LEU A 52 1.96 -3.78 20.35
CA LEU A 52 2.26 -4.23 21.71
C LEU A 52 1.86 -5.69 21.91
N TYR A 53 0.63 -6.06 21.50
CA TYR A 53 0.06 -7.39 21.75
C TYR A 53 -0.07 -8.26 20.50
N GLY A 54 0.33 -7.77 19.33
CA GLY A 54 0.30 -8.55 18.09
C GLY A 54 -1.12 -8.86 17.60
N ASN A 55 -2.07 -7.94 17.79
CA ASN A 55 -3.46 -8.18 17.41
C ASN A 55 -3.87 -7.32 16.21
N LEU A 56 -4.62 -7.93 15.29
CA LEU A 56 -5.39 -7.23 14.27
C LEU A 56 -6.76 -6.86 14.85
N LEU A 57 -7.03 -5.56 14.90
CA LEU A 57 -8.23 -4.99 15.50
C LEU A 57 -9.09 -4.34 14.42
N LYS A 58 -10.37 -4.70 14.40
CA LYS A 58 -11.39 -3.91 13.70
C LYS A 58 -12.00 -2.96 14.71
N VAL A 59 -11.87 -1.66 14.49
CA VAL A 59 -12.37 -0.63 15.41
C VAL A 59 -13.42 0.24 14.74
N ASP A 60 -14.27 0.87 15.55
CA ASP A 60 -15.15 1.94 15.09
C ASP A 60 -14.44 3.32 15.09
N ALA A 61 -15.17 4.38 14.72
CA ALA A 61 -14.64 5.74 14.66
C ALA A 61 -14.20 6.32 16.02
N TYR A 62 -14.61 5.72 17.13
CA TYR A 62 -14.28 6.15 18.47
C TYR A 62 -13.12 5.33 19.07
N GLY A 63 -12.66 4.26 18.41
CA GLY A 63 -11.64 3.37 18.95
C GLY A 63 -12.20 2.18 19.74
N ASN A 64 -13.52 1.95 19.71
CA ASN A 64 -14.09 0.75 20.31
C ASN A 64 -13.77 -0.46 19.44
N ILE A 65 -13.28 -1.52 20.07
CA ILE A 65 -12.88 -2.75 19.38
C ILE A 65 -14.14 -3.54 19.04
N LEU A 66 -14.38 -3.75 17.75
CA LEU A 66 -15.48 -4.56 17.22
C LEU A 66 -15.06 -6.04 17.16
N VAL A 67 -13.87 -6.30 16.62
CA VAL A 67 -13.26 -7.63 16.44
C VAL A 67 -11.78 -7.54 16.77
N ALA A 68 -11.22 -8.56 17.42
CA ALA A 68 -9.79 -8.71 17.62
C ALA A 68 -9.37 -10.13 17.24
N VAL A 69 -8.27 -10.24 16.50
CA VAL A 69 -7.69 -11.52 16.06
C VAL A 69 -6.20 -11.54 16.41
N HIS A 70 -5.73 -12.65 16.97
CA HIS A 70 -4.32 -12.93 17.23
C HIS A 70 -3.88 -14.08 16.32
N GLY A 71 -3.00 -13.80 15.34
CA GLY A 71 -2.76 -14.73 14.25
C GLY A 71 -4.05 -14.98 13.46
N PHE A 72 -4.55 -16.22 13.48
CA PHE A 72 -5.88 -16.57 12.95
C PHE A 72 -6.95 -16.84 14.03
N GLU A 73 -6.60 -16.72 15.32
CA GLU A 73 -7.55 -16.93 16.41
C GLU A 73 -8.37 -15.67 16.72
N PHE A 74 -9.69 -15.78 16.62
CA PHE A 74 -10.60 -14.73 17.08
C PHE A 74 -10.62 -14.68 18.61
N LEU A 75 -10.20 -13.54 19.17
CA LEU A 75 -10.13 -13.37 20.62
C LEU A 75 -11.53 -13.33 21.25
N LYS A 76 -11.70 -14.11 22.32
CA LYS A 76 -12.92 -14.08 23.15
C LYS A 76 -13.01 -12.74 23.89
N HIS A 77 -14.24 -12.34 24.20
CA HIS A 77 -14.51 -11.10 24.95
C HIS A 77 -13.69 -10.97 26.24
N SER A 78 -13.54 -12.04 27.03
CA SER A 78 -12.74 -12.00 28.26
C SER A 78 -11.29 -11.60 27.99
N ARG A 79 -10.64 -12.23 27.00
CA ARG A 79 -9.25 -11.91 26.62
C ARG A 79 -9.13 -10.50 26.07
N ILE A 80 -10.13 -10.01 25.32
CA ILE A 80 -10.16 -8.62 24.85
C ILE A 80 -10.21 -7.66 26.06
N TYR A 81 -11.01 -7.92 27.08
CA TYR A 81 -11.08 -7.05 28.27
C TYR A 81 -9.80 -7.08 29.12
N GLU A 82 -9.07 -8.19 29.14
CA GLU A 82 -7.77 -8.31 29.79
C GLU A 82 -6.72 -7.42 29.11
N LEU A 83 -6.64 -7.47 27.77
CA LEU A 83 -5.66 -6.72 26.98
C LEU A 83 -6.06 -5.26 26.75
N TYR A 84 -7.36 -5.00 26.62
CA TYR A 84 -7.96 -3.72 26.29
C TYR A 84 -9.05 -3.37 27.30
N PRO A 85 -8.70 -2.80 28.46
CA PRO A 85 -9.68 -2.33 29.42
C PRO A 85 -10.71 -1.41 28.74
N ASN A 86 -11.99 -1.62 29.01
CA ASN A 86 -13.12 -0.96 28.35
C ASN A 86 -13.34 -1.29 26.86
N LYS A 87 -12.68 -2.34 26.32
CA LYS A 87 -12.81 -2.75 24.91
C LYS A 87 -12.47 -1.60 23.95
N PHE A 88 -11.47 -0.81 24.32
CA PHE A 88 -11.12 0.45 23.67
C PHE A 88 -9.62 0.55 23.45
N ILE A 89 -9.23 1.16 22.34
CA ILE A 89 -7.83 1.51 22.06
C ILE A 89 -7.76 2.90 21.43
N THR A 90 -6.88 3.74 21.97
CA THR A 90 -6.58 5.05 21.39
C THR A 90 -5.70 4.89 20.15
N LEU A 91 -5.95 5.70 19.11
CA LEU A 91 -5.02 5.82 18.00
C LEU A 91 -3.74 6.55 18.47
N ASP A 92 -2.75 5.78 18.90
CA ASP A 92 -1.41 6.23 19.22
C ASP A 92 -0.45 5.66 18.17
N GLU A 93 0.11 6.52 17.31
CA GLU A 93 0.98 6.12 16.19
C GLU A 93 2.26 5.38 16.65
N SER A 94 2.65 5.48 17.93
CA SER A 94 3.78 4.73 18.47
C SER A 94 3.47 3.25 18.70
N ARG A 95 2.19 2.89 18.83
CA ARG A 95 1.71 1.54 19.15
C ARG A 95 0.81 0.96 18.05
N VAL A 96 0.02 1.80 17.40
CA VAL A 96 -1.03 1.38 16.47
C VAL A 96 -0.66 1.79 15.06
N TYR A 97 -0.68 0.82 14.15
CA TYR A 97 -0.57 1.07 12.72
C TYR A 97 -1.89 0.81 12.00
N VAL A 98 -2.35 1.75 11.17
CA VAL A 98 -3.61 1.61 10.44
C VAL A 98 -3.37 1.16 8.99
N LEU A 99 -3.85 -0.04 8.66
CA LEU A 99 -3.66 -0.72 7.38
C LEU A 99 -4.70 -0.24 6.35
N ASN A 100 -4.61 1.03 5.95
CA ASN A 100 -5.68 1.76 5.26
C ASN A 100 -5.67 1.68 3.73
N THR A 101 -4.60 1.21 3.10
CA THR A 101 -4.49 1.16 1.64
C THR A 101 -4.61 -0.27 1.12
N LEU A 102 -4.94 -0.45 -0.17
CA LEU A 102 -4.95 -1.77 -0.79
C LEU A 102 -3.53 -2.41 -0.82
N PHE A 103 -2.47 -1.59 -0.80
CA PHE A 103 -1.10 -2.08 -0.68
C PHE A 103 -0.80 -2.70 0.69
N ASN A 104 -1.64 -2.43 1.70
CA ASN A 104 -1.48 -3.01 3.02
C ASN A 104 -2.13 -4.41 3.13
N LEU A 105 -2.92 -4.87 2.15
CA LEU A 105 -3.60 -6.18 2.24
C LEU A 105 -2.62 -7.36 2.34
N PRO A 106 -1.51 -7.43 1.56
CA PRO A 106 -0.52 -8.49 1.71
C PRO A 106 0.12 -8.52 3.10
N GLU A 107 0.56 -7.38 3.63
CA GLU A 107 1.19 -7.33 4.96
C GLU A 107 0.19 -7.58 6.09
N THR A 108 -1.08 -7.19 5.94
CA THR A 108 -2.15 -7.49 6.91
C THR A 108 -2.26 -9.00 7.09
N TYR A 109 -2.28 -9.74 5.98
CA TYR A 109 -2.37 -11.19 6.02
C TYR A 109 -1.04 -11.82 6.49
N LEU A 110 0.12 -11.30 6.05
CA LEU A 110 1.42 -11.81 6.49
C LEU A 110 1.65 -11.64 8.00
N LEU A 111 1.17 -10.54 8.59
CA LEU A 111 1.16 -10.34 10.04
C LEU A 111 0.40 -11.46 10.74
N ALA A 112 -0.81 -11.78 10.26
CA ALA A 112 -1.60 -12.89 10.79
C ALA A 112 -0.87 -14.24 10.63
N CYS A 113 -0.32 -14.53 9.45
CA CYS A 113 0.45 -15.76 9.22
C CYS A 113 1.64 -15.90 10.16
N LEU A 114 2.45 -14.85 10.34
CA LEU A 114 3.64 -14.90 11.18
C LEU A 114 3.29 -15.04 12.65
N ILE A 115 2.28 -14.31 13.12
CA ILE A 115 1.83 -14.40 14.51
C ILE A 115 1.26 -15.79 14.78
N ASP A 116 0.45 -16.33 13.87
CA ASP A 116 -0.07 -17.70 13.97
C ASP A 116 1.05 -18.75 13.97
N PHE A 117 2.01 -18.61 13.05
CA PHE A 117 3.16 -19.52 12.94
C PHE A 117 3.99 -19.54 14.23
N PHE A 118 4.36 -18.36 14.77
CA PHE A 118 5.15 -18.31 15.99
C PHE A 118 4.34 -18.75 17.22
N THR A 119 3.03 -18.51 17.25
CA THR A 119 2.15 -18.94 18.35
C THR A 119 1.99 -20.45 18.41
N ASN A 120 1.90 -21.11 17.24
CA ASN A 120 1.62 -22.54 17.15
C ASN A 120 2.89 -23.40 16.97
N SER A 121 4.05 -22.79 16.77
CA SER A 121 5.30 -23.53 16.62
C SER A 121 5.86 -23.96 17.99
N PRO A 122 6.29 -25.23 18.15
CA PRO A 122 6.86 -25.73 19.40
C PRO A 122 8.21 -25.08 19.76
N ASP A 123 8.87 -24.42 18.81
CA ASP A 123 10.20 -23.83 18.99
C ASP A 123 10.15 -22.44 19.65
N TYR A 124 8.95 -21.87 19.78
CA TYR A 124 8.74 -20.50 20.28
C TYR A 124 7.86 -20.52 21.54
N ALA A 125 8.33 -19.85 22.59
CA ALA A 125 7.54 -19.60 23.78
C ALA A 125 6.79 -18.26 23.64
N ILE A 126 5.47 -18.28 23.83
CA ILE A 126 4.63 -17.08 23.76
C ILE A 126 4.87 -16.19 24.99
N ASN A 127 4.97 -14.88 24.75
CA ASN A 127 4.94 -13.81 25.74
C ASN A 127 3.77 -12.86 25.38
N ASP A 128 3.21 -12.14 26.34
CA ASP A 128 2.14 -11.17 26.06
C ASP A 128 2.54 -10.14 24.99
N THR A 129 3.83 -9.81 24.84
CA THR A 129 4.32 -8.80 23.87
C THR A 129 5.20 -9.34 22.75
N GLY A 130 5.24 -10.65 22.55
CA GLY A 130 6.02 -11.26 21.47
C GLY A 130 6.25 -12.75 21.66
N VAL A 131 7.32 -13.26 21.08
CA VAL A 131 7.73 -14.66 21.20
C VAL A 131 9.21 -14.79 21.54
N VAL A 132 9.57 -15.87 22.21
CA VAL A 132 10.95 -16.15 22.65
C VAL A 132 11.44 -17.44 22.02
N CYS A 133 12.61 -17.41 21.39
CA CYS A 133 13.30 -18.58 20.84
C CYS A 133 14.71 -18.65 21.43
N GLY A 134 14.91 -19.54 22.41
CA GLY A 134 16.15 -19.58 23.19
C GLY A 134 16.36 -18.27 23.97
N GLU A 135 17.44 -17.55 23.69
CA GLU A 135 17.75 -16.24 24.30
C GLU A 135 17.21 -15.04 23.49
N LEU A 136 16.63 -15.29 22.31
CA LEU A 136 16.14 -14.25 21.43
C LEU A 136 14.68 -13.89 21.77
N LEU A 137 14.44 -12.63 22.14
CA LEU A 137 13.10 -12.06 22.25
C LEU A 137 12.73 -11.35 20.93
N MET A 138 11.66 -11.80 20.30
CA MET A 138 11.06 -11.18 19.13
C MET A 138 9.76 -10.51 19.54
N SER A 139 9.78 -9.19 19.77
CA SER A 139 8.56 -8.43 20.05
C SER A 139 7.65 -8.36 18.82
N TYR A 140 6.33 -8.26 19.02
CA TYR A 140 5.41 -8.04 17.90
C TYR A 140 5.70 -6.72 17.16
N GLN A 141 6.19 -5.71 17.88
CA GLN A 141 6.65 -4.45 17.30
C GLN A 141 7.83 -4.64 16.33
N SER A 142 8.85 -5.41 16.73
CA SER A 142 10.00 -5.70 15.86
C SER A 142 9.59 -6.53 14.64
N VAL A 143 8.72 -7.53 14.82
CA VAL A 143 8.19 -8.32 13.70
C VAL A 143 7.42 -7.44 12.72
N PHE A 144 6.56 -6.56 13.22
CA PHE A 144 5.85 -5.59 12.39
C PHE A 144 6.80 -4.66 11.65
N GLN A 145 7.84 -4.15 12.33
CA GLN A 145 8.82 -3.26 11.71
C GLN A 145 9.58 -3.96 10.58
N ASP A 146 9.95 -5.22 10.75
CA ASP A 146 10.61 -6.00 9.70
C ASP A 146 9.70 -6.20 8.49
N ILE A 147 8.42 -6.52 8.70
CA ILE A 147 7.44 -6.63 7.61
C ILE A 147 7.29 -5.30 6.88
N ARG A 148 7.16 -4.18 7.61
CA ARG A 148 7.07 -2.84 7.01
C ARG A 148 8.31 -2.51 6.18
N ASN A 149 9.49 -2.77 6.73
CA ASN A 149 10.75 -2.59 6.02
C ASN A 149 10.83 -3.47 4.76
N ALA A 150 10.33 -4.70 4.84
CA ALA A 150 10.31 -5.63 3.71
C ALA A 150 9.34 -5.19 2.62
N VAL A 151 8.14 -4.73 2.99
CA VAL A 151 7.17 -4.14 2.06
C VAL A 151 7.77 -2.93 1.36
N ASP A 152 8.40 -2.02 2.11
CA ASP A 152 9.03 -0.83 1.55
C ASP A 152 10.20 -1.20 0.63
N TYR A 153 11.04 -2.17 1.02
CA TYR A 153 12.09 -2.71 0.17
C TYR A 153 11.53 -3.24 -1.14
N VAL A 154 10.51 -4.10 -1.09
CA VAL A 154 9.89 -4.71 -2.28
C VAL A 154 9.30 -3.66 -3.22
N HIS A 155 8.70 -2.58 -2.69
CA HIS A 155 8.10 -1.51 -3.51
C HIS A 155 9.11 -0.52 -4.08
N LEU A 156 10.19 -0.23 -3.34
CA LEU A 156 11.14 0.83 -3.69
C LEU A 156 12.39 0.31 -4.42
N ARG A 157 12.87 -0.89 -4.04
CA ARG A 157 14.15 -1.45 -4.49
C ARG A 157 14.03 -2.86 -5.07
N GLY A 158 13.00 -3.61 -4.69
CA GLY A 158 12.78 -4.98 -5.12
C GLY A 158 12.14 -5.09 -6.50
N GLU A 159 11.77 -6.32 -6.84
CA GLU A 159 11.34 -6.70 -8.19
C GLU A 159 9.85 -6.45 -8.47
N LEU A 160 9.06 -5.95 -7.51
CA LEU A 160 7.60 -5.82 -7.66
C LEU A 160 7.24 -5.00 -8.90
N LYS A 161 7.86 -3.82 -9.05
CA LYS A 161 7.63 -2.93 -10.19
C LYS A 161 8.04 -3.59 -11.52
N GLN A 162 9.19 -4.27 -11.53
CA GLN A 162 9.70 -4.94 -12.72
C GLN A 162 8.76 -6.05 -13.16
N ARG A 163 8.42 -6.99 -12.26
CA ARG A 163 7.49 -8.10 -12.54
C ARG A 163 6.09 -7.62 -12.93
N THR A 164 5.65 -6.48 -12.39
CA THR A 164 4.40 -5.84 -12.80
C THR A 164 4.45 -5.37 -14.25
N ILE A 165 5.54 -4.70 -14.66
CA ILE A 165 5.71 -4.20 -16.03
C ILE A 165 5.86 -5.34 -17.04
N GLU A 166 6.49 -6.45 -16.66
CA GLU A 166 6.64 -7.64 -17.50
C GLU A 166 5.30 -8.31 -17.85
N ASN A 167 4.25 -8.10 -17.04
CA ASN A 167 2.92 -8.67 -17.31
C ASN A 167 1.79 -7.71 -16.87
N LEU A 168 1.73 -6.55 -17.51
CA LEU A 168 0.74 -5.51 -17.19
C LEU A 168 -0.70 -6.00 -17.33
N GLU A 169 -0.99 -6.85 -18.31
CA GLU A 169 -2.33 -7.40 -18.50
C GLU A 169 -2.78 -8.25 -17.31
N LYS A 170 -1.89 -9.03 -16.70
CA LYS A 170 -2.23 -9.82 -15.51
C LYS A 170 -2.47 -8.94 -14.28
N PHE A 171 -1.77 -7.81 -14.16
CA PHE A 171 -1.71 -7.06 -12.90
C PHE A 171 -2.47 -5.74 -12.90
N VAL A 172 -2.76 -5.13 -14.04
CA VAL A 172 -3.34 -3.78 -14.13
C VAL A 172 -4.66 -3.84 -14.88
N LYS A 173 -5.71 -3.26 -14.31
CA LYS A 173 -6.99 -3.07 -15.00
C LYS A 173 -6.84 -1.95 -16.02
N LYS A 174 -7.31 -2.21 -17.23
CA LYS A 174 -7.31 -1.26 -18.34
C LYS A 174 -8.75 -0.92 -18.68
N ASP A 175 -9.08 0.38 -18.70
CA ASP A 175 -10.43 0.89 -18.95
C ASP A 175 -10.38 1.87 -20.13
N GLU A 176 -11.04 1.50 -21.23
CA GLU A 176 -11.11 2.29 -22.47
C GLU A 176 -11.81 3.65 -22.29
N ARG A 177 -12.55 3.84 -21.19
CA ARG A 177 -13.24 5.10 -20.90
C ARG A 177 -12.31 6.14 -20.29
N LEU A 178 -11.11 5.76 -19.82
CA LEU A 178 -10.17 6.67 -19.17
C LEU A 178 -9.73 7.85 -20.08
N PRO A 179 -9.32 7.63 -21.35
CA PRO A 179 -9.06 8.70 -22.30
C PRO A 179 -10.23 9.69 -22.46
N THR A 180 -11.45 9.16 -22.66
CA THR A 180 -12.67 9.96 -22.84
C THR A 180 -12.95 10.80 -21.60
N PHE A 181 -12.84 10.20 -20.42
CA PHE A 181 -13.07 10.89 -19.15
C PHE A 181 -12.13 12.09 -18.97
N LEU A 182 -10.82 11.88 -19.17
CA LEU A 182 -9.83 12.94 -19.02
C LEU A 182 -9.98 14.04 -20.08
N ALA A 183 -10.33 13.69 -21.32
CA ALA A 183 -10.62 14.67 -22.35
C ALA A 183 -11.81 15.55 -21.99
N ARG A 184 -12.92 14.96 -21.51
CA ARG A 184 -14.10 15.71 -21.06
C ARG A 184 -13.81 16.65 -19.90
N LEU A 185 -12.94 16.26 -18.96
CA LEU A 185 -12.50 17.17 -17.90
C LEU A 185 -11.77 18.39 -18.46
N ARG A 186 -10.97 18.24 -19.50
CA ARG A 186 -10.28 19.37 -20.15
C ARG A 186 -11.25 20.24 -20.94
N GLU A 187 -12.17 19.62 -21.67
CA GLU A 187 -13.20 20.32 -22.46
C GLU A 187 -14.12 21.19 -21.59
N SER A 188 -14.31 20.85 -20.31
CA SER A 188 -15.07 21.69 -19.37
C SER A 188 -14.30 22.93 -18.88
N GLY A 189 -13.04 23.09 -19.30
CA GLY A 189 -12.15 24.16 -18.85
C GLY A 189 -11.37 23.84 -17.58
N ALA A 190 -11.53 22.63 -17.01
CA ALA A 190 -10.73 22.23 -15.86
C ALA A 190 -9.28 21.91 -16.26
N LYS A 191 -8.33 22.28 -15.41
CA LYS A 191 -6.94 21.83 -15.53
C LYS A 191 -6.79 20.42 -15.00
N THR A 192 -6.13 19.55 -15.75
CA THR A 192 -5.86 18.16 -15.35
C THR A 192 -4.41 17.99 -14.93
N PHE A 193 -4.16 17.23 -13.87
CA PHE A 193 -2.80 16.92 -13.43
C PHE A 193 -2.67 15.49 -12.94
N LEU A 194 -1.45 14.95 -13.05
CA LEU A 194 -1.04 13.69 -12.43
C LEU A 194 -0.05 13.99 -11.30
N LEU A 195 -0.32 13.48 -10.09
CA LEU A 195 0.55 13.65 -8.91
C LEU A 195 0.77 12.29 -8.24
N THR A 196 1.91 11.65 -8.50
CA THR A 196 2.21 10.28 -8.08
C THR A 196 3.49 10.16 -7.27
N ASN A 197 3.51 9.22 -6.31
CA ASN A 197 4.71 8.86 -5.55
C ASN A 197 5.68 8.01 -6.38
N SER A 198 5.19 7.36 -7.44
CA SER A 198 6.02 6.55 -8.35
C SER A 198 7.04 7.40 -9.10
N ASP A 199 8.15 6.78 -9.48
CA ASP A 199 9.15 7.38 -10.37
C ASP A 199 8.63 7.49 -11.81
N TYR A 200 9.36 8.25 -12.64
CA TYR A 200 8.96 8.49 -14.03
C TYR A 200 8.92 7.22 -14.87
N ASN A 201 9.91 6.33 -14.74
CA ASN A 201 10.02 5.15 -15.61
C ASN A 201 8.85 4.20 -15.38
N PHE A 202 8.52 3.93 -14.11
CA PHE A 202 7.36 3.12 -13.76
C PHE A 202 6.06 3.81 -14.19
N THR A 203 5.93 5.11 -13.93
CA THR A 203 4.75 5.89 -14.33
C THR A 203 4.54 5.85 -15.84
N ASP A 204 5.59 6.06 -16.63
CA ASP A 204 5.50 6.08 -18.10
C ASP A 204 5.10 4.70 -18.64
N LYS A 205 5.64 3.60 -18.10
CA LYS A 205 5.23 2.24 -18.51
C LYS A 205 3.75 1.95 -18.21
N ILE A 206 3.30 2.26 -16.99
CA ILE A 206 1.91 2.06 -16.59
C ILE A 206 0.97 2.93 -17.41
N MET A 207 1.29 4.21 -17.58
CA MET A 207 0.43 5.15 -18.31
C MET A 207 0.42 4.87 -19.81
N ASN A 208 1.52 4.45 -20.42
CA ASN A 208 1.47 3.99 -21.81
C ASN A 208 0.53 2.78 -21.95
N TYR A 209 0.60 1.79 -21.06
CA TYR A 209 -0.31 0.65 -21.10
C TYR A 209 -1.78 1.04 -20.92
N LEU A 210 -2.08 1.95 -19.98
CA LEU A 210 -3.45 2.41 -19.71
C LEU A 210 -4.08 3.20 -20.85
N PHE A 211 -3.28 3.80 -21.74
CA PHE A 211 -3.75 4.60 -22.88
C PHE A 211 -3.52 3.93 -24.22
N ASP A 212 -2.94 2.73 -24.23
CA ASP A 212 -2.64 1.95 -25.44
C ASP A 212 -3.93 1.37 -26.05
N PHE A 213 -4.65 2.24 -26.75
CA PHE A 213 -5.85 1.92 -27.53
C PHE A 213 -5.61 2.37 -28.97
N PRO A 214 -6.30 1.78 -29.97
CA PRO A 214 -6.16 2.20 -31.37
C PRO A 214 -6.72 3.60 -31.66
N HIS A 215 -7.27 4.27 -30.65
CA HIS A 215 -7.91 5.57 -30.74
C HIS A 215 -7.54 6.49 -29.55
N GLY A 216 -7.87 7.77 -29.69
CA GLY A 216 -7.75 8.78 -28.65
C GLY A 216 -8.94 8.77 -27.69
N ALA A 217 -9.45 9.96 -27.36
CA ALA A 217 -10.57 10.10 -26.44
C ALA A 217 -11.91 9.64 -27.03
N LYS A 218 -12.01 9.60 -28.36
CA LYS A 218 -13.15 9.07 -29.11
C LYS A 218 -12.66 8.06 -30.15
N PRO A 219 -13.50 7.09 -30.58
CA PRO A 219 -13.11 6.08 -31.56
C PRO A 219 -12.63 6.63 -32.91
N ASP A 220 -13.07 7.83 -33.29
CA ASP A 220 -12.71 8.53 -34.53
C ASP A 220 -11.45 9.42 -34.40
N GLU A 221 -10.91 9.59 -33.18
CA GLU A 221 -9.69 10.34 -32.94
C GLU A 221 -8.46 9.44 -32.95
N PRO A 222 -7.31 9.89 -33.48
CA PRO A 222 -6.09 9.09 -33.46
C PRO A 222 -5.58 8.89 -32.02
N HIS A 223 -4.90 7.76 -31.80
CA HIS A 223 -4.16 7.52 -30.56
C HIS A 223 -3.20 8.68 -30.25
N ARG A 224 -3.10 9.06 -28.98
CA ARG A 224 -2.23 10.15 -28.51
C ARG A 224 -1.50 9.79 -27.23
N ASN A 225 -0.31 10.36 -27.06
CA ASN A 225 0.53 10.14 -25.88
C ASN A 225 -0.22 10.51 -24.58
N TRP A 226 -0.14 9.64 -23.57
CA TRP A 226 -0.83 9.81 -22.27
C TRP A 226 -0.55 11.17 -21.59
N LYS A 227 0.65 11.73 -21.78
CA LYS A 227 1.04 13.03 -21.19
C LYS A 227 0.16 14.17 -21.68
N THR A 228 -0.36 14.08 -22.92
CA THR A 228 -1.23 15.10 -23.52
C THR A 228 -2.61 15.20 -22.87
N TYR A 229 -2.98 14.23 -22.02
CA TYR A 229 -4.20 14.28 -21.22
C TYR A 229 -4.04 15.08 -19.92
N PHE A 230 -2.84 15.53 -19.58
CA PHE A 230 -2.52 16.27 -18.37
C PHE A 230 -1.85 17.60 -18.72
N ASP A 231 -2.28 18.69 -18.08
CA ASP A 231 -1.56 19.96 -18.16
C ASP A 231 -0.23 19.84 -17.42
N ILE A 232 -0.21 19.09 -16.30
CA ILE A 232 0.94 18.96 -15.43
C ILE A 232 1.11 17.53 -14.96
N VAL A 233 2.34 17.03 -15.03
CA VAL A 233 2.72 15.71 -14.53
C VAL A 233 3.79 15.89 -13.45
N VAL A 234 3.53 15.37 -12.26
CA VAL A 234 4.45 15.37 -11.12
C VAL A 234 4.67 13.94 -10.62
N VAL A 235 5.92 13.48 -10.66
CA VAL A 235 6.36 12.15 -10.19
C VAL A 235 7.22 12.28 -8.93
N ASN A 236 7.50 11.18 -8.24
CA ASN A 236 8.24 11.19 -6.95
C ASN A 236 7.69 12.24 -5.97
N ALA A 237 6.37 12.36 -5.86
CA ALA A 237 5.75 13.40 -5.04
C ALA A 237 6.03 13.25 -3.54
N CYS A 238 6.36 12.04 -3.06
CA CYS A 238 6.60 11.75 -1.65
C CYS A 238 5.43 12.12 -0.73
N LYS A 239 4.18 11.88 -1.13
CA LYS A 239 3.02 12.02 -0.24
C LYS A 239 3.18 11.06 0.97
N PRO A 240 2.91 11.49 2.21
CA PRO A 240 2.22 12.73 2.58
C PRO A 240 3.12 13.98 2.70
N LEU A 241 4.45 13.85 2.72
CA LEU A 241 5.40 14.96 2.85
C LEU A 241 5.15 16.09 1.83
N PHE A 242 4.68 15.74 0.63
CA PHE A 242 4.23 16.71 -0.39
C PHE A 242 3.28 17.79 0.15
N PHE A 243 2.38 17.43 1.06
CA PHE A 243 1.37 18.33 1.65
C PHE A 243 1.88 19.08 2.88
N ALA A 244 3.13 18.83 3.29
CA ALA A 244 3.85 19.56 4.33
C ALA A 244 5.00 20.37 3.67
N GLU A 245 6.23 20.23 4.14
CA GLU A 245 7.40 20.92 3.59
C GLU A 245 7.79 20.47 2.17
N GLY A 246 7.40 19.26 1.78
CA GLY A 246 7.72 18.67 0.48
C GLY A 246 9.22 18.44 0.24
N THR A 247 9.60 18.44 -1.04
CA THR A 247 10.99 18.27 -1.48
C THR A 247 11.36 19.31 -2.54
N ILE A 248 12.63 19.38 -2.93
CA ILE A 248 13.06 20.25 -4.03
C ILE A 248 12.32 19.87 -5.32
N LEU A 249 11.66 20.84 -5.95
CA LEU A 249 11.05 20.66 -7.26
C LEU A 249 12.13 20.57 -8.34
N ARG A 250 12.07 19.51 -9.14
CA ARG A 250 12.92 19.29 -10.31
C ARG A 250 12.05 19.20 -11.55
N GLN A 251 12.59 19.50 -12.72
CA GLN A 251 11.88 19.40 -13.99
C GLN A 251 12.78 18.80 -15.07
N LYS A 252 12.21 17.89 -15.88
CA LYS A 252 12.83 17.34 -17.09
C LYS A 252 11.74 17.00 -18.10
N ASP A 253 11.91 17.40 -19.36
CA ASP A 253 11.00 17.05 -20.46
C ASP A 253 9.51 17.32 -20.17
N HIS A 254 9.21 18.49 -19.58
CA HIS A 254 7.86 18.91 -19.16
C HIS A 254 7.21 18.04 -18.06
N VAL A 255 8.01 17.19 -17.39
CA VAL A 255 7.61 16.43 -16.22
C VAL A 255 8.34 16.96 -15.00
N TYR A 256 7.57 17.19 -13.93
CA TYR A 256 8.08 17.64 -12.65
C TYR A 256 8.36 16.45 -11.73
N SER A 257 9.30 16.61 -10.82
CA SER A 257 9.61 15.61 -9.80
C SER A 257 9.80 16.25 -8.43
N GLY A 258 9.19 15.66 -7.40
CA GLY A 258 9.21 16.21 -6.04
C GLY A 258 8.31 17.44 -5.90
N GLY A 259 8.81 18.46 -5.21
CA GLY A 259 8.06 19.68 -4.92
C GLY A 259 7.20 19.59 -3.65
N SER A 260 6.33 20.58 -3.49
CA SER A 260 5.34 20.66 -2.41
C SER A 260 4.00 21.17 -2.94
N CYS A 261 2.95 21.01 -2.15
CA CYS A 261 1.60 21.51 -2.46
C CYS A 261 1.59 23.02 -2.74
N ASP A 262 2.38 23.80 -1.99
CA ASP A 262 2.48 25.25 -2.16
C ASP A 262 3.10 25.64 -3.50
N VAL A 263 4.21 24.97 -3.86
CA VAL A 263 4.88 25.22 -5.15
C VAL A 263 3.97 24.79 -6.30
N PHE A 264 3.32 23.64 -6.17
CA PHE A 264 2.37 23.14 -7.17
C PHE A 264 1.17 24.06 -7.35
N SER A 265 0.57 24.56 -6.25
CA SER A 265 -0.57 25.50 -6.28
C SER A 265 -0.23 26.78 -7.04
N LYS A 266 0.97 27.33 -6.83
CA LYS A 266 1.49 28.48 -7.59
C LYS A 266 1.67 28.15 -9.06
N LEU A 267 2.24 26.98 -9.37
CA LEU A 267 2.48 26.53 -10.74
C LEU A 267 1.18 26.36 -11.54
N ILE A 268 0.11 25.87 -10.90
CA ILE A 268 -1.17 25.64 -11.56
C ILE A 268 -2.09 26.88 -11.53
N GLY A 269 -1.75 27.88 -10.70
CA GLY A 269 -2.58 29.07 -10.49
C GLY A 269 -3.93 28.75 -9.84
N ALA A 270 -3.96 27.79 -8.91
CA ALA A 270 -5.17 27.39 -8.19
C ALA A 270 -4.89 27.29 -6.69
N LYS A 271 -5.95 27.35 -5.89
CA LYS A 271 -5.89 27.17 -4.44
C LYS A 271 -6.82 26.03 -4.04
N GLY A 272 -6.39 25.21 -3.07
CA GLY A 272 -7.28 24.28 -2.40
C GLY A 272 -8.40 25.04 -1.68
N GLN A 273 -9.59 24.46 -1.66
CA GLN A 273 -10.67 24.90 -0.77
C GLN A 273 -10.54 24.20 0.58
#